data_AF-A0A2W5TL17-F1
#
_entry.id   AF-A0A2W5TL17-F1
#
_cell.length_a   1.000
_cell.length_b   1.000
_cell.length_c   1.000
_cell.angle_alpha   90.00
_cell.angle_beta   90.00
_cell.angle_gamma   90.00
#
_symmetry.space_group_name_H-M   'P 1'
#
loop_
_entity.id
_entity.type
_entity.pdbx_description
1 polymer ?
#
loop_
_entity_poly.entity_id
_entity_poly.type
_entity_poly.pdbx_seq_one_letter_code
_entity_poly.pdbx_strand_id
1 'polypeptide(L)' 'MKLEWEDLRLLEAIERTGKVAAAARELGLSLSTLYRRVGLLESSVGHVCLLRGAQAAR' A
#
# COMPACT_ATOMS: atom_id res chain seq x y z
N MET A 1 -0.90 -3.47 18.07
CA MET A 1 -1.15 -3.96 16.69
C MET A 1 -2.54 -3.50 16.31
N LYS A 2 -2.68 -2.50 15.42
CA LYS A 2 -4.00 -2.09 14.95
C LYS A 2 -3.92 -1.88 13.44
N LEU A 3 -4.44 -2.86 12.73
CA LEU A 3 -4.72 -2.78 11.31
C LEU A 3 -6.01 -1.97 11.16
N GLU A 4 -5.99 -0.87 10.43
CA GLU A 4 -7.20 -0.10 10.16
C GLU A 4 -7.85 -0.59 8.86
N TRP A 5 -9.18 -0.55 8.79
CA TRP A 5 -9.92 -0.95 7.59
C TRP A 5 -9.47 -0.19 6.33
N GLU A 6 -9.07 1.06 6.50
CA GLU A 6 -8.54 1.87 5.41
C GLU A 6 -7.20 1.34 4.85
N ASP A 7 -6.40 0.59 5.62
CA ASP A 7 -5.16 -0.01 5.11
C ASP A 7 -5.47 -1.16 4.13
N LEU A 8 -6.59 -1.87 4.35
CA LEU A 8 -7.08 -2.89 3.42
C LEU A 8 -7.61 -2.26 2.11
N ARG A 9 -8.36 -1.15 2.20
CA ARG A 9 -8.79 -0.40 1.00
C ARG A 9 -7.61 0.13 0.19
N LEU A 10 -6.53 0.51 0.88
CA LEU A 10 -5.29 0.93 0.25
C LEU A 10 -4.66 -0.22 -0.55
N LEU A 11 -4.58 -1.42 0.02
CA LEU A 11 -4.07 -2.60 -0.70
C LEU A 11 -4.93 -2.94 -1.93
N GLU A 12 -6.25 -2.96 -1.76
CA GLU A 12 -7.19 -3.21 -2.86
C GLU A 12 -7.02 -2.20 -4.00
N ALA A 13 -6.91 -0.91 -3.69
CA ALA A 13 -6.69 0.13 -4.69
C ALA A 13 -5.34 -0.03 -5.41
N ILE A 14 -4.30 -0.47 -4.71
CA ILE A 14 -2.98 -0.73 -5.31
C ILE A 14 -3.04 -1.94 -6.25
N GLU A 15 -3.71 -3.01 -5.84
CA GLU A 15 -3.90 -4.21 -6.67
C GLU A 15 -4.64 -3.87 -7.96
N ARG A 16 -5.83 -3.25 -7.85
CA ARG A 16 -6.66 -2.92 -9.01
C ARG A 16 -6.00 -1.93 -9.97
N THR A 17 -5.24 -0.96 -9.46
CA THR A 17 -4.57 0.04 -10.31
C THR A 17 -3.19 -0.41 -10.81
N GLY A 18 -2.60 -1.44 -10.21
CA GLY A 18 -1.24 -1.92 -10.45
C GLY A 18 -0.14 -0.89 -10.15
N LYS A 19 -0.48 0.31 -9.65
CA LYS A 19 0.45 1.43 -9.47
C LYS A 19 0.07 2.23 -8.22
N VAL A 20 1.02 2.33 -7.28
CA VAL A 20 0.87 3.12 -6.06
C VAL A 20 0.44 4.57 -6.32
N ALA A 21 0.98 5.21 -7.36
CA ALA A 21 0.60 6.58 -7.71
C ALA A 21 -0.83 6.71 -8.24
N ALA A 22 -1.35 5.69 -8.93
CA ALA A 22 -2.73 5.67 -9.38
C ALA A 22 -3.68 5.44 -8.18
N ALA A 23 -3.36 4.49 -7.30
CA ALA A 23 -4.09 4.27 -6.06
C ALA A 23 -4.16 5.51 -5.16
N ALA A 24 -3.04 6.24 -5.00
CA ALA A 24 -3.01 7.49 -4.22
C ALA A 24 -3.98 8.54 -4.77
N ARG A 25 -3.98 8.73 -6.11
CA ARG A 25 -4.89 9.67 -6.77
C ARG A 25 -6.34 9.27 -6.62
N GLU A 26 -6.63 7.98 -6.71
CA GLU A 26 -8.00 7.46 -6.57
C GLU A 26 -8.52 7.63 -5.14
N LEU A 27 -7.68 7.38 -4.13
CA LEU A 27 -8.05 7.52 -2.72
C LEU A 27 -7.97 8.96 -2.20
N GLY A 28 -7.59 9.93 -3.04
CA GLY A 28 -7.40 11.32 -2.62
C GLY A 28 -6.25 11.51 -1.62
N LEU A 29 -5.26 10.62 -1.62
CA LEU A 29 -4.12 10.64 -0.71
C LEU A 29 -2.88 11.21 -1.40
N SER A 30 -2.00 11.86 -0.62
CA SER A 30 -0.64 12.12 -1.08
C SER A 30 0.14 10.81 -1.15
N LEU A 31 1.12 10.75 -2.07
CA LEU A 31 2.04 9.60 -2.17
C LEU A 31 2.75 9.33 -0.83
N SER A 32 3.18 10.37 -0.12
CA SER A 32 3.84 10.25 1.17
C SER A 32 2.93 9.63 2.24
N THR A 33 1.65 10.01 2.26
CA THR A 33 0.67 9.41 3.18
C THR A 33 0.43 7.94 2.84
N LEU A 34 0.29 7.60 1.56
CA LEU A 34 0.08 6.23 1.14
C LEU A 34 1.28 5.35 1.51
N TYR A 35 2.52 5.77 1.23
CA TYR A 35 3.72 5.01 1.61
C TYR A 35 3.88 4.87 3.12
N ARG A 36 3.55 5.91 3.90
CA ARG A 36 3.56 5.82 5.37
C ARG A 36 2.59 4.75 5.87
N ARG A 37 1.38 4.70 5.32
CA ARG A 37 0.38 3.69 5.67
C ARG A 37 0.79 2.29 5.30
N VAL A 38 1.38 2.09 4.11
CA VAL A 38 1.98 0.80 3.73
C VAL A 38 3.01 0.35 4.75
N GLY A 39 3.92 1.24 5.17
CA GLY A 39 4.93 0.87 6.16
C GLY A 39 4.35 0.51 7.53
N LEU A 40 3.31 1.21 7.98
CA LEU A 40 2.58 0.88 9.21
C LEU A 40 1.84 -0.46 9.10
N LEU A 41 1.21 -0.72 7.96
CA LEU A 41 0.56 -1.97 7.64
C LEU A 41 1.56 -3.13 7.70
N GLU A 42 2.68 -3.02 6.97
CA GLU A 42 3.75 -4.03 6.93
C GLU A 42 4.33 -4.29 8.33
N SER A 43 4.49 -3.24 9.14
CA SER A 43 4.94 -3.35 10.53
C SER A 43 3.91 -4.05 11.42
N SER A 44 2.61 -3.83 11.17
CA SER A 44 1.51 -4.44 11.92
C SER A 44 1.32 -5.92 11.59
N VAL A 45 1.51 -6.31 10.33
CA VAL A 45 1.41 -7.71 9.87
C VAL A 45 2.72 -8.49 9.97
N GLY A 46 3.84 -7.80 10.17
CA GLY A 46 5.18 -8.39 10.26
C GLY A 46 5.73 -8.91 8.92
N HIS A 47 5.15 -8.51 7.80
CA HIS A 47 5.49 -9.00 6.46
C HIS A 47 5.44 -7.87 5.42
N VAL A 48 6.27 -7.98 4.38
CA VAL A 48 6.22 -7.09 3.22
C VAL A 48 4.98 -7.41 2.40
N CYS A 49 4.15 -6.39 2.13
CA CYS A 49 2.90 -6.56 1.38
C CYS A 49 3.06 -6.16 -0.10
N LEU A 50 4.01 -5.29 -0.41
CA LEU A 50 4.21 -4.75 -1.77
C LEU A 50 5.63 -5.01 -2.27
N LEU A 51 5.73 -5.71 -3.41
CA LEU A 51 7.00 -5.85 -4.14
C LEU A 51 7.20 -4.63 -5.04
N ARG A 52 8.31 -3.92 -4.87
CA ARG A 52 8.65 -2.77 -5.73
C ARG A 52 9.29 -3.31 -7.00
N GLY A 53 9.00 -2.71 -8.16
CA GLY A 53 9.18 -3.25 -9.53
C GLY A 53 10.53 -3.85 -9.95
N ALA A 54 11.56 -3.89 -9.10
CA ALA A 54 12.77 -4.69 -9.31
C ALA A 54 12.78 -6.05 -8.56
N GLN A 55 11.91 -6.22 -7.56
CA GLN A 55 11.85 -7.39 -6.68
C GLN A 55 10.70 -8.35 -7.02
N ALA A 56 9.71 -7.92 -7.81
CA ALA A 56 8.56 -8.74 -8.21
C ALA A 56 8.86 -9.76 -9.32
N ALA A 57 10.05 -9.69 -9.93
CA ALA A 57 10.42 -10.47 -11.12
C ALA A 57 11.27 -11.71 -10.83
N ARG A 58 11.16 -12.31 -9.63
CA ARG A 58 11.82 -13.59 -9.32
C ARG A 58 10.82 -14.62 -8.81
#